data_AF-A0A536UNX6-F1
#
_entry.id   AF-A0A536UNX6-F1
#
_cell.length_a   1.000
_cell.length_b   1.000
_cell.length_c   1.000
_cell.angle_alpha   90.00
_cell.angle_beta   90.00
_cell.angle_gamma   90.00
#
_symmetry.space_group_name_H-M   'P 1'
#
loop_
_entity.id
_entity.type
_entity.pdbx_description
1 polymer ?
#
loop_
_entity_poly.entity_id
_entity_poly.type
_entity_poly.pdbx_seq_one_letter_code
_entity_poly.pdbx_strand_id
1 'polypeptide(L)'
;MAPLLSAFGDEVIQNEALFARLKAVYDTRENAKLSPEQQRLADVVHTNFARRGAALDKAKKARLKEINKRLASLFTSFRQNQLADEESYTLVIDNEADLAGLPDSLRAAAAVAAEEKGQKG
;
A
#
# COMPACT_ATOMS: atom_id res chain seq x y z
N MET A 1 -15.47 -8.13 -0.41
CA MET A 1 -14.75 -8.48 0.84
C MET A 1 -13.84 -7.35 1.34
N ALA A 2 -12.99 -6.74 0.50
CA ALA A 2 -12.03 -5.73 0.95
C ALA A 2 -12.60 -4.54 1.77
N PRO A 3 -13.77 -3.92 1.41
CA PRO A 3 -14.33 -2.83 2.20
C PRO A 3 -14.82 -3.26 3.60
N LEU A 4 -15.41 -4.47 3.70
CA LEU A 4 -15.91 -5.03 4.98
C LEU A 4 -14.76 -5.33 5.94
N LEU A 5 -13.68 -5.95 5.44
CA LEU A 5 -12.50 -6.26 6.24
C LEU A 5 -11.77 -4.99 6.71
N SER A 6 -11.73 -3.94 5.88
CA SER A 6 -11.15 -2.65 6.27
C SER A 6 -11.98 -1.97 7.36
N ALA A 7 -13.30 -1.94 7.23
CA ALA A 7 -14.19 -1.36 8.24
C ALA A 7 -14.06 -2.08 9.58
N PHE A 8 -14.10 -3.41 9.57
CA PHE A 8 -13.87 -4.23 10.77
C PHE A 8 -12.48 -3.99 11.37
N GLY A 9 -11.44 -3.93 10.55
CA GLY A 9 -10.08 -3.67 11.00
C GLY A 9 -9.90 -2.29 11.63
N ASP A 10 -10.69 -1.30 11.23
CA ASP A 10 -10.71 0.04 11.85
C ASP A 10 -11.50 0.03 13.17
N GLU A 11 -12.63 -0.66 13.23
CA GLU A 11 -13.40 -0.83 14.47
C GLU A 11 -12.56 -1.44 15.59
N VAL A 12 -11.77 -2.48 15.27
CA VAL A 12 -10.87 -3.11 16.24
C VAL A 12 -9.82 -2.13 16.77
N ILE A 13 -9.18 -1.34 15.90
CA ILE A 13 -8.17 -0.36 16.34
C ILE A 13 -8.76 0.79 17.13
N GLN A 14 -9.93 1.29 16.72
CA GLN A 14 -10.58 2.44 17.35
C GLN A 14 -11.30 2.07 18.65
N ASN A 15 -11.38 0.79 19.00
CA ASN A 15 -11.97 0.33 20.24
C ASN A 15 -11.12 0.74 21.45
N GLU A 16 -11.57 1.76 22.17
CA GLU A 16 -10.85 2.34 23.30
C GLU A 16 -10.72 1.38 24.48
N ALA A 17 -11.75 0.56 24.73
CA ALA A 17 -11.72 -0.43 25.79
C ALA A 17 -10.70 -1.54 25.51
N LEU A 18 -10.57 -1.96 24.25
CA LEU A 18 -9.56 -2.91 23.82
C LEU A 18 -8.15 -2.30 23.95
N PHE A 19 -7.96 -1.08 23.44
CA PHE A 19 -6.66 -0.41 23.53
C PHE A 19 -6.21 -0.19 24.98
N ALA A 20 -7.12 0.16 25.89
CA ALA A 20 -6.82 0.30 27.32
C ALA A 20 -6.29 -1.00 27.93
N ARG A 21 -6.87 -2.16 27.57
CA ARG A 21 -6.39 -3.47 28.03
C ARG A 21 -5.02 -3.82 27.47
N LEU A 22 -4.79 -3.56 26.19
CA LEU A 22 -3.48 -3.77 25.55
C LEU A 22 -2.41 -2.88 26.17
N LYS A 23 -2.74 -1.62 26.45
CA LYS A 23 -1.85 -0.67 27.13
C LYS A 23 -1.48 -1.15 28.53
N ALA A 24 -2.42 -1.68 29.32
CA ALA A 24 -2.13 -2.21 30.65
C ALA A 24 -1.10 -3.36 30.61
N VAL A 25 -1.19 -4.25 29.63
CA VAL A 25 -0.18 -5.32 29.42
C VAL A 25 1.16 -4.73 28.99
N TYR A 26 1.14 -3.76 28.06
CA TYR A 26 2.36 -3.10 27.60
C TYR A 26 3.08 -2.35 28.73
N ASP A 27 2.36 -1.60 29.55
CA ASP A 27 2.93 -0.81 30.65
C ASP A 27 3.56 -1.68 31.74
N THR A 28 3.05 -2.90 31.94
CA THR A 28 3.52 -3.84 32.97
C THR A 28 4.48 -4.89 32.43
N ARG A 29 4.77 -4.91 31.12
CA ARG A 29 5.49 -6.00 30.43
C ARG A 29 6.83 -6.37 31.04
N GLU A 30 7.58 -5.40 31.56
CA GLU A 30 8.91 -5.59 32.15
C GLU A 30 8.85 -6.27 33.53
N ASN A 31 7.72 -6.13 34.24
CA ASN A 31 7.52 -6.65 35.60
C ASN A 31 6.57 -7.86 35.65
N ALA A 32 5.95 -8.23 34.53
CA ALA A 32 4.92 -9.26 34.44
C ALA A 32 5.45 -10.70 34.27
N LYS A 33 6.76 -10.93 34.48
CA LYS A 33 7.43 -12.24 34.29
C LYS A 33 7.17 -12.86 32.90
N LEU A 34 7.06 -12.01 31.88
CA LEU A 34 6.89 -12.42 30.48
C LEU A 34 8.23 -12.88 29.89
N SER A 35 8.19 -13.87 28.99
CA SER A 35 9.36 -14.24 28.19
C SER A 35 9.79 -13.07 27.29
N PRO A 36 11.04 -13.05 26.80
CA PRO A 36 11.49 -12.02 25.86
C PRO A 36 10.58 -11.88 24.63
N GLU A 37 10.11 -13.00 24.06
CA GLU A 37 9.21 -13.01 22.91
C GLU A 37 7.84 -12.42 23.24
N GLN A 38 7.30 -12.70 24.43
CA GLN A 38 6.03 -12.16 24.90
C GLN A 38 6.12 -10.65 25.16
N GLN A 39 7.23 -10.17 25.72
CA GLN A 39 7.48 -8.73 25.88
C GLN A 39 7.55 -8.03 24.52
N ARG A 40 8.25 -8.65 23.56
CA ARG A 40 8.32 -8.14 22.19
C ARG A 40 6.95 -8.12 21.53
N LEU A 41 6.13 -9.15 21.73
CA LEU A 41 4.77 -9.19 21.20
C LEU A 41 3.91 -8.07 21.77
N ALA A 42 3.97 -7.84 23.09
CA ALA A 42 3.25 -6.74 23.73
C ALA A 42 3.68 -5.37 23.16
N ASP A 43 4.98 -5.18 22.93
CA ASP A 43 5.53 -3.98 22.30
C ASP A 43 5.05 -3.80 20.84
N VAL A 44 5.15 -4.84 20.02
CA VAL A 44 4.71 -4.81 18.61
C VAL A 44 3.21 -4.52 18.51
N VAL A 45 2.39 -5.20 19.31
CA VAL A 45 0.93 -5.00 19.30
C VAL A 45 0.58 -3.58 19.75
N HIS A 46 1.10 -3.12 20.89
CA HIS A 46 0.82 -1.76 21.37
C HIS A 46 1.28 -0.70 20.36
N THR A 47 2.50 -0.84 19.84
CA THR A 47 3.07 0.09 18.85
C THR A 47 2.21 0.14 17.58
N ASN A 48 1.72 -0.98 17.08
CA ASN A 48 0.85 -1.01 15.91
C ASN A 48 -0.49 -0.31 16.15
N PHE A 49 -1.11 -0.51 17.32
CA PHE A 49 -2.34 0.22 17.68
C PHE A 49 -2.10 1.72 17.80
N ALA A 50 -1.01 2.13 18.47
CA ALA A 50 -0.65 3.53 18.62
C ALA A 50 -0.37 4.20 17.26
N ARG A 51 0.38 3.56 16.36
CA ARG A 51 0.65 4.05 15.00
C ARG A 51 -0.61 4.18 14.15
N ARG A 52 -1.62 3.34 14.38
CA ARG A 52 -2.94 3.44 13.73
C ARG A 52 -3.90 4.39 14.46
N GLY A 53 -3.41 5.12 15.46
CA GLY A 53 -4.13 6.21 16.12
C GLY A 53 -4.99 5.82 17.31
N ALA A 54 -4.87 4.61 17.86
CA ALA A 54 -5.67 4.18 19.00
C ALA A 54 -5.48 5.08 20.25
N ALA A 55 -4.26 5.61 20.43
CA ALA A 55 -3.88 6.51 21.52
C ALA A 55 -4.29 7.98 21.32
N LEU A 56 -4.88 8.33 20.17
CA LEU A 56 -5.27 9.70 19.86
C LEU A 56 -6.59 10.08 20.55
N ASP A 57 -6.73 11.36 20.86
CA ASP A 57 -8.01 11.95 21.25
C ASP A 57 -9.02 11.95 20.09
N LYS A 58 -10.30 12.18 20.42
CA LYS A 58 -11.40 12.12 19.45
C LYS A 58 -11.20 13.05 18.24
N ALA A 59 -10.67 14.25 18.47
CA ALA A 59 -10.45 15.22 17.39
C ALA A 59 -9.34 14.77 16.44
N LYS A 60 -8.23 14.27 16.98
CA LYS A 60 -7.12 13.72 16.20
C LYS A 60 -7.49 12.42 15.49
N LYS A 61 -8.31 11.56 16.11
CA LYS A 61 -8.87 10.35 15.45
C LYS A 61 -9.72 10.73 14.23
N ALA A 62 -10.58 11.74 14.34
CA ALA A 62 -11.36 12.24 13.21
C ALA A 62 -10.44 12.76 12.09
N ARG A 63 -9.42 13.56 12.44
CA ARG A 63 -8.44 14.05 11.46
C ARG A 63 -7.68 12.91 10.76
N LEU A 64 -7.26 11.89 11.50
CA LEU A 64 -6.58 10.72 10.94
C LEU A 64 -7.48 9.96 9.95
N LYS A 65 -8.77 9.82 10.26
CA LYS A 65 -9.75 9.20 9.35
C LYS A 65 -9.85 9.95 8.02
N GLU A 66 -9.90 11.28 8.05
CA GLU A 66 -9.90 12.09 6.82
C GLU A 66 -8.60 11.98 6.03
N ILE A 67 -7.45 11.93 6.71
CA ILE A 67 -6.14 11.71 6.07
C ILE A 67 -6.12 10.35 5.36
N ASN A 68 -6.52 9.28 6.05
CA ASN A 68 -6.55 7.93 5.49
C ASN A 68 -7.49 7.83 4.28
N LYS A 69 -8.66 8.47 4.34
CA LYS A 69 -9.59 8.55 3.20
C LYS A 69 -8.94 9.24 1.99
N ARG A 70 -8.28 10.38 2.21
CA ARG A 70 -7.58 11.10 1.13
C ARG A 70 -6.43 10.27 0.55
N LEU A 71 -5.65 9.59 1.39
CA LEU A 71 -4.57 8.70 0.95
C LEU A 71 -5.10 7.54 0.09
N ALA A 72 -6.19 6.91 0.49
CA ALA A 72 -6.80 5.83 -0.31
C ALA A 72 -7.17 6.31 -1.72
N SER A 73 -7.83 7.46 -1.84
CA SER A 73 -8.13 8.06 -3.14
C SER A 73 -6.87 8.37 -3.95
N LEU A 74 -5.86 8.98 -3.32
CA LEU A 74 -4.59 9.31 -3.99
C LEU A 74 -3.84 8.07 -4.48
N PHE A 75 -3.82 6.99 -3.71
CA PHE A 75 -3.20 5.73 -4.14
C PHE A 75 -3.92 5.12 -5.34
N THR A 76 -5.26 5.13 -5.34
CA THR A 76 -6.04 4.67 -6.49
C THR A 76 -5.76 5.51 -7.72
N SER A 77 -5.81 6.84 -7.60
CA SER A 77 -5.51 7.75 -8.71
C SER A 77 -4.09 7.57 -9.24
N PHE A 78 -3.10 7.44 -8.36
CA PHE A 78 -1.71 7.20 -8.76
C PHE A 78 -1.58 5.91 -9.58
N ARG A 79 -2.16 4.80 -9.11
CA ARG A 79 -2.12 3.52 -9.84
C ARG A 79 -2.81 3.59 -11.20
N GLN A 80 -3.97 4.25 -11.26
CA GLN A 80 -4.69 4.44 -12.52
C GLN A 80 -3.90 5.31 -13.50
N ASN A 81 -3.27 6.38 -13.02
CA ASN A 81 -2.43 7.24 -13.84
C ASN A 81 -1.21 6.49 -14.37
N GLN A 82 -0.54 5.70 -13.51
CA GLN A 82 0.60 4.89 -13.93
C GLN A 82 0.21 3.88 -15.00
N LEU A 83 -0.89 3.14 -14.81
CA LEU A 83 -1.36 2.18 -15.80
C LEU A 83 -1.72 2.87 -17.13
N ALA A 84 -2.41 4.01 -17.07
CA ALA A 84 -2.76 4.76 -18.27
C ALA A 84 -1.52 5.29 -19.02
N ASP A 85 -0.48 5.72 -18.30
CA ASP A 85 0.80 6.14 -18.88
C ASP A 85 1.51 4.96 -19.56
N GLU A 86 1.56 3.80 -18.89
CA GLU A 86 2.14 2.56 -19.43
C GLU A 86 1.39 2.04 -20.68
N GLU A 87 0.06 2.15 -20.71
CA GLU A 87 -0.76 1.72 -21.85
C GLU A 87 -0.69 2.69 -23.04
N SER A 88 -0.66 4.00 -22.76
CA SER A 88 -0.71 5.04 -23.80
C SER A 88 0.65 5.37 -24.41
N TYR A 89 1.73 5.27 -23.64
CA TYR A 89 3.06 5.54 -24.15
C TYR A 89 3.49 4.46 -25.15
N THR A 90 3.95 4.90 -26.32
CA THR A 90 4.56 4.03 -27.32
C THR A 90 5.75 4.76 -27.92
N LEU A 91 6.92 4.12 -27.93
CA LEU A 91 8.07 4.59 -28.67
C LEU A 91 8.01 3.99 -30.07
N VAL A 92 7.74 4.82 -31.08
CA VAL A 92 7.82 4.43 -32.48
C VAL A 92 9.23 4.68 -32.98
N ILE A 93 9.85 3.66 -33.59
CA ILE A 93 11.18 3.74 -34.17
C ILE A 93 11.03 3.52 -35.68
N ASP A 94 11.11 4.61 -36.45
CA ASP A 94 10.89 4.57 -37.90
C ASP A 94 12.16 4.24 -38.72
N ASN A 95 13.32 4.24 -38.05
CA ASN A 95 14.61 4.04 -38.68
C ASN A 95 15.26 2.73 -38.24
N GLU A 96 15.46 1.81 -39.19
CA GLU A 96 16.05 0.49 -38.96
C GLU A 96 17.44 0.56 -38.30
N ALA A 97 18.21 1.62 -38.56
CA ALA A 97 19.53 1.79 -37.96
C ALA A 97 19.46 1.96 -36.42
N ASP A 98 18.37 2.50 -35.90
CA ASP A 98 18.17 2.70 -34.46
C ASP A 98 17.79 1.39 -33.74
N LEU A 99 17.52 0.31 -34.49
CA LEU A 99 17.33 -1.04 -33.97
C LEU A 99 18.65 -1.83 -33.83
N ALA A 100 19.79 -1.25 -34.22
CA ALA A 100 21.09 -1.91 -34.18
C ALA A 100 21.41 -2.45 -32.77
N GLY A 101 21.83 -3.71 -32.70
CA GLY A 101 22.15 -4.40 -31.44
C GLY A 101 20.98 -5.12 -30.78
N LEU A 102 19.73 -4.91 -31.22
CA LEU A 102 18.59 -5.68 -30.73
C LEU A 102 18.57 -7.09 -31.36
N PRO A 103 18.31 -8.15 -30.57
CA PRO A 103 18.11 -9.50 -31.08
C PRO A 103 16.91 -9.60 -32.03
N ASP A 104 16.98 -10.50 -33.00
CA ASP A 104 15.91 -10.71 -34.00
C ASP A 104 14.56 -11.07 -33.36
N SER A 105 14.58 -11.82 -32.25
CA SER A 105 13.36 -12.17 -31.52
C SER A 105 12.65 -10.95 -30.92
N LEU A 106 13.41 -9.95 -30.48
CA LEU A 106 12.88 -8.70 -29.94
C LEU A 106 12.35 -7.80 -31.06
N ARG A 107 13.05 -7.74 -32.21
CA ARG A 107 12.59 -7.01 -33.40
C ARG A 107 11.27 -7.58 -33.93
N ALA A 108 11.17 -8.90 -34.02
CA ALA A 108 9.94 -9.57 -34.46
C ALA A 108 8.76 -9.30 -33.50
N ALA A 109 8.99 -9.34 -32.18
CA ALA A 109 7.97 -9.03 -31.20
C ALA A 109 7.53 -7.55 -31.27
N ALA A 110 8.47 -6.62 -31.48
CA ALA A 110 8.17 -5.20 -31.62
C ALA A 110 7.38 -4.89 -32.91
N ALA A 111 7.68 -5.57 -34.02
CA ALA A 111 6.92 -5.45 -35.27
C ALA A 111 5.45 -5.87 -35.07
N VAL A 112 5.20 -7.00 -34.40
CA VAL A 112 3.84 -7.44 -34.05
C VAL A 112 3.13 -6.40 -33.15
N ALA A 113 3.82 -5.89 -32.13
CA ALA A 113 3.25 -4.86 -31.25
C ALA A 113 2.94 -3.54 -31.99
N ALA A 114 3.72 -3.18 -33.01
CA ALA A 114 3.45 -2.03 -33.87
C ALA A 114 2.15 -2.25 -34.66
N GLU A 115 1.96 -3.42 -35.27
CA GLU A 115 0.74 -3.77 -36.00
C GLU A 115 -0.50 -3.76 -35.10
N GLU A 116 -0.41 -4.32 -33.89
CA GLU A 116 -1.50 -4.31 -32.89
C GLU A 116 -1.91 -2.89 -32.48
N LYS A 117 -0.95 -1.95 -32.49
CA LYS A 117 -1.20 -0.53 -32.23
C LYS A 117 -1.50 0.29 -33.50
N GLY A 118 -1.72 -0.37 -34.64
CA GLY A 118 -2.09 0.26 -35.91
C GLY A 118 -0.96 1.01 -36.60
N GLN A 119 0.29 0.75 -36.22
CA GLN A 119 1.50 1.26 -36.88
C GLN A 119 2.06 0.19 -37.83
N LYS A 120 2.95 0.58 -38.73
CA LYS A 120 3.63 -0.38 -39.61
C LYS A 120 4.70 -1.13 -38.82
N GLY A 121 4.61 -2.46 -38.79
CA GLY A 121 5.62 -3.37 -38.24
C GLY A 121 6.80 -3.62 -39.17
#